data_AF-A0A1F8DQQ7-F1
#
_entry.id   AF-A0A1F8DQQ7-F1
#
_cell.length_a   1.000
_cell.length_b   1.000
_cell.length_c   1.000
_cell.angle_alpha   90.00
_cell.angle_beta   90.00
_cell.angle_gamma   90.00
#
_symmetry.space_group_name_H-M   'P 1'
#
loop_
_entity.id
_entity.type
_entity.pdbx_description
1 polymer ?
#
loop_
_entity_poly.entity_id
_entity_poly.type
_entity_poly.pdbx_seq_one_letter_code
_entity_poly.pdbx_strand_id
1 'polypeptide(L)'
;MYDPDGGGVNRYGNFNVSTSASWISDKPLIASSQGNGLFKGESAGTAPVHSTYCRQADASLDITAQSDFTVFIVPATPEYNTVTRPATTTYAITVSPSGGFSGNVALSISGAKPLHDGTNLVSFSPASINTSGNSTLTLSVNASAAVERYTFAVVGTSGSISHSADADLNVTNPLAALSCSVTPNPQSGTAPLTTSVSASGSGGTSPYQYQYDWTSDGSYDTDYVSSPQNHTYGSDGTYKITVRVKDADNTTALCDTSVNLPPDVCVGESCGGDGSPSVDLKINGSDGPLSVGYLPESFWGASLNISWTAENVSSCSASADPSVTYWNGTLPAISSNTTAYILDSNFDPQTGITYNFSISCNPTDEVEVSVIECGPGTEGNPACQEVFPDECWVNASPSTVIPGQSSTLSWGCTKAGGKTCSIDQDIGEVDPNGGSYDVEPDKETTYTLSCTDVPNTSATVRVSFLKKIREILPW
;
A
#
# COMPACT_ATOMS: atom_id res chain seq x y z
N MET A 1 68.30 -66.07 -24.98
CA MET A 1 68.01 -67.40 -25.58
C MET A 1 69.30 -68.03 -26.07
N TYR A 2 69.30 -69.36 -26.15
CA TYR A 2 70.44 -70.27 -26.33
C TYR A 2 70.87 -70.39 -27.80
N ASP A 3 72.19 -70.50 -28.06
CA ASP A 3 72.79 -70.83 -29.36
C ASP A 3 73.36 -72.27 -29.30
N PRO A 4 72.91 -73.22 -30.16
CA PRO A 4 73.37 -74.61 -30.12
C PRO A 4 74.75 -74.87 -30.71
N ASP A 5 75.36 -73.96 -31.47
CA ASP A 5 76.50 -74.33 -32.33
C ASP A 5 77.82 -73.75 -31.83
N GLY A 6 78.45 -74.47 -30.91
CA GLY A 6 79.72 -74.06 -30.34
C GLY A 6 80.89 -73.99 -31.34
N GLY A 7 81.68 -72.89 -31.26
CA GLY A 7 82.90 -72.60 -32.03
C GLY A 7 84.29 -72.39 -31.36
N GLY A 8 84.49 -71.95 -30.10
CA GLY A 8 85.76 -72.24 -29.35
C GLY A 8 85.84 -71.60 -27.96
N VAL A 9 86.41 -72.30 -26.98
CA VAL A 9 86.88 -71.83 -25.65
C VAL A 9 85.84 -71.16 -24.72
N ASN A 10 85.45 -71.90 -23.66
CA ASN A 10 84.48 -71.52 -22.61
C ASN A 10 83.08 -71.12 -23.11
N ARG A 11 82.37 -72.05 -23.76
CA ARG A 11 81.14 -71.75 -24.52
C ARG A 11 79.82 -71.80 -23.73
N TYR A 12 79.86 -72.04 -22.41
CA TYR A 12 78.65 -72.09 -21.56
C TYR A 12 78.49 -70.86 -20.67
N GLY A 13 79.06 -69.72 -21.09
CA GLY A 13 78.71 -68.44 -20.50
C GLY A 13 77.40 -67.93 -21.10
N ASN A 14 76.44 -67.57 -20.26
CA ASN A 14 75.34 -66.70 -20.70
C ASN A 14 75.97 -65.40 -21.23
N PHE A 15 75.97 -65.21 -22.55
CA PHE A 15 76.41 -63.94 -23.13
C PHE A 15 75.25 -62.96 -23.12
N ASN A 16 75.43 -61.84 -22.41
CA ASN A 16 74.49 -60.74 -22.49
C ASN A 16 74.65 -60.05 -23.85
N VAL A 17 73.64 -60.21 -24.72
CA VAL A 17 73.61 -59.60 -26.05
C VAL A 17 72.80 -58.30 -26.10
N SER A 18 72.44 -57.75 -24.93
CA SER A 18 71.59 -56.56 -24.84
C SER A 18 72.18 -55.40 -25.65
N THR A 19 73.47 -55.09 -25.48
CA THR A 19 74.16 -53.98 -26.17
C THR A 19 74.83 -54.35 -27.49
N SER A 20 74.86 -55.64 -27.86
CA SER A 20 75.60 -56.14 -29.02
C SER A 20 74.71 -56.68 -30.15
N ALA A 21 73.43 -56.94 -29.87
CA ALA A 21 72.43 -57.31 -30.87
C ALA A 21 71.62 -56.10 -31.37
N SER A 22 71.13 -56.18 -32.61
CA SER A 22 70.09 -55.26 -33.10
C SER A 22 68.71 -55.76 -32.67
N TRP A 23 67.91 -54.90 -32.04
CA TRP A 23 66.61 -55.25 -31.47
C TRP A 23 65.47 -54.50 -32.17
N ILE A 24 64.53 -55.24 -32.74
CA ILE A 24 63.39 -54.69 -33.49
C ILE A 24 62.09 -55.28 -32.91
N SER A 25 61.04 -54.46 -32.87
CA SER A 25 59.67 -54.91 -32.59
C SER A 25 58.90 -55.01 -33.90
N ASP A 26 58.17 -56.11 -34.09
CA ASP A 26 57.28 -56.28 -35.25
C ASP A 26 56.07 -55.35 -35.20
N LYS A 27 55.73 -54.86 -34.00
CA LYS A 27 54.61 -53.95 -33.74
C LYS A 27 55.11 -52.75 -32.93
N PRO A 28 55.82 -51.79 -33.54
CA PRO A 28 56.43 -50.67 -32.84
C PRO A 28 55.44 -49.73 -32.13
N LEU A 29 54.15 -49.77 -32.52
CA LEU A 29 53.06 -49.06 -31.85
C LEU A 29 52.59 -49.72 -30.54
N ILE A 30 52.95 -50.98 -30.30
CA ILE A 30 52.67 -51.73 -29.05
C ILE A 30 53.91 -51.72 -28.16
N ALA A 31 55.09 -52.01 -28.74
CA ALA A 31 56.37 -51.99 -28.05
C ALA A 31 57.44 -51.32 -28.91
N SER A 32 57.99 -50.19 -28.47
CA SER A 32 59.05 -49.47 -29.19
C SER A 32 60.44 -49.83 -28.63
N SER A 33 61.42 -50.07 -29.51
CA SER A 33 62.80 -50.36 -29.10
C SER A 33 63.47 -49.09 -28.56
N GLN A 34 64.07 -49.17 -27.37
CA GLN A 34 64.87 -48.10 -26.74
C GLN A 34 66.38 -48.33 -26.94
N GLY A 35 66.75 -49.33 -27.74
CA GLY A 35 68.13 -49.78 -27.88
C GLY A 35 68.59 -50.65 -26.71
N ASN A 36 69.73 -51.31 -26.88
CA ASN A 36 70.35 -52.16 -25.87
C ASN A 36 69.41 -53.22 -25.25
N GLY A 37 68.49 -53.81 -26.04
CA GLY A 37 67.54 -54.82 -25.59
C GLY A 37 66.41 -54.31 -24.67
N LEU A 38 66.29 -52.99 -24.50
CA LEU A 38 65.18 -52.37 -23.76
C LEU A 38 64.04 -52.01 -24.71
N PHE A 39 62.81 -52.22 -24.24
CA PHE A 39 61.60 -51.85 -24.95
C PHE A 39 60.68 -51.02 -24.04
N LYS A 40 60.03 -50.01 -24.63
CA LYS A 40 58.97 -49.24 -23.98
C LYS A 40 57.62 -49.73 -24.49
N GLY A 41 56.71 -50.05 -23.58
CA GLY A 41 55.32 -50.29 -23.94
C GLY A 41 54.65 -48.99 -24.35
N GLU A 42 54.07 -48.96 -25.56
CA GLU A 42 53.39 -47.80 -26.13
C GLU A 42 51.86 -47.99 -26.13
N SER A 43 51.38 -49.22 -26.33
CA SER A 43 49.96 -49.57 -26.23
C SER A 43 49.76 -51.03 -25.82
N ALA A 44 48.52 -51.39 -25.47
CA ALA A 44 48.17 -52.75 -25.07
C ALA A 44 48.35 -53.75 -26.23
N GLY A 45 48.95 -54.90 -25.96
CA GLY A 45 48.95 -56.05 -26.86
C GLY A 45 50.25 -56.85 -26.85
N THR A 46 50.31 -57.87 -27.70
CA THR A 46 51.49 -58.73 -27.86
C THR A 46 52.31 -58.29 -29.06
N ALA A 47 53.59 -57.97 -28.83
CA ALA A 47 54.56 -57.63 -29.84
C ALA A 47 55.72 -58.63 -29.83
N PRO A 48 55.88 -59.47 -30.86
CA PRO A 48 57.11 -60.23 -31.06
C PRO A 48 58.28 -59.25 -31.21
N VAL A 49 59.39 -59.55 -30.53
CA VAL A 49 60.63 -58.78 -30.66
C VAL A 49 61.77 -59.68 -31.11
N HIS A 50 62.49 -59.20 -32.10
CA HIS A 50 63.54 -59.94 -32.77
C HIS A 50 64.89 -59.35 -32.41
N SER A 51 65.83 -60.25 -32.08
CA SER A 51 67.24 -59.89 -31.92
C SER A 51 68.07 -60.53 -33.04
N THR A 52 68.92 -59.72 -33.66
CA THR A 52 69.87 -60.18 -34.68
C THR A 52 71.29 -60.05 -34.15
N TYR A 53 71.94 -61.17 -33.84
CA TYR A 53 73.35 -61.26 -33.45
C TYR A 53 73.95 -62.60 -33.87
N CYS A 54 74.76 -62.61 -34.95
CA CYS A 54 75.41 -63.78 -35.56
C CYS A 54 74.52 -64.97 -36.00
N ARG A 55 73.28 -65.13 -35.46
CA ARG A 55 72.09 -65.83 -35.98
C ARG A 55 70.84 -65.20 -35.31
N GLN A 56 69.65 -65.42 -35.86
CA GLN A 56 68.40 -64.83 -35.34
C GLN A 56 67.91 -65.59 -34.10
N ALA A 57 67.51 -64.87 -33.04
CA ALA A 57 66.84 -65.43 -31.87
C ALA A 57 65.55 -64.63 -31.58
N ASP A 58 64.43 -65.34 -31.50
CA ASP A 58 63.09 -64.75 -31.43
C ASP A 58 62.57 -64.71 -29.98
N ALA A 59 62.28 -63.54 -29.43
CA ALA A 59 61.67 -63.39 -28.10
C ALA A 59 60.25 -62.84 -28.27
N SER A 60 59.29 -63.30 -27.47
CA SER A 60 57.98 -62.65 -27.40
C SER A 60 57.92 -61.74 -26.18
N LEU A 61 57.52 -60.49 -26.38
CA LEU A 61 57.21 -59.56 -25.30
C LEU A 61 55.69 -59.34 -25.26
N ASP A 62 55.06 -59.80 -24.17
CA ASP A 62 53.66 -59.50 -23.88
C ASP A 62 53.57 -58.20 -23.08
N ILE A 63 52.97 -57.17 -23.68
CA ILE A 63 52.70 -55.90 -23.02
C ILE A 63 51.21 -55.85 -22.68
N THR A 64 50.89 -56.21 -21.45
CA THR A 64 49.53 -56.03 -20.92
C THR A 64 49.32 -54.57 -20.56
N ALA A 65 48.26 -53.95 -21.08
CA ALA A 65 47.82 -52.68 -20.52
C ALA A 65 47.52 -52.85 -19.03
N GLN A 66 47.79 -51.79 -18.27
CA GLN A 66 47.43 -51.75 -16.86
C GLN A 66 45.91 -51.95 -16.75
N SER A 67 45.49 -52.97 -16.01
CA SER A 67 44.09 -53.23 -15.71
C SER A 67 43.51 -52.03 -14.97
N ASP A 68 42.52 -51.36 -15.56
CA ASP A 68 41.95 -50.12 -15.03
C ASP A 68 40.47 -49.95 -15.46
N PHE A 69 39.77 -48.92 -15.01
CA PHE A 69 38.40 -48.59 -15.43
C PHE A 69 38.19 -47.09 -15.49
N THR A 70 37.09 -46.64 -16.09
CA THR A 70 36.63 -45.24 -16.03
C THR A 70 35.20 -45.16 -15.51
N VAL A 71 34.89 -44.06 -14.83
CA VAL A 71 33.55 -43.74 -14.36
C VAL A 71 33.04 -42.55 -15.17
N PHE A 72 31.82 -42.65 -15.68
CA PHE A 72 31.11 -41.57 -16.35
C PHE A 72 29.81 -41.29 -15.62
N ILE A 73 29.40 -40.02 -15.60
CA ILE A 73 28.12 -39.57 -15.03
C ILE A 73 27.41 -38.65 -16.02
N VAL A 74 26.08 -38.69 -16.05
CA VAL A 74 25.26 -37.81 -16.90
C VAL A 74 24.10 -37.20 -16.09
N PRO A 75 23.91 -35.86 -16.13
CA PRO A 75 24.83 -34.87 -16.70
C PRO A 75 26.12 -34.72 -15.88
N ALA A 76 27.25 -34.47 -16.55
CA ALA A 76 28.53 -34.17 -15.92
C ALA A 76 28.76 -32.65 -15.84
N THR A 77 29.55 -32.20 -14.87
CA THR A 77 29.96 -30.78 -14.75
C THR A 77 30.58 -30.30 -16.07
N PRO A 78 30.20 -29.12 -16.62
CA PRO A 78 29.43 -28.03 -16.00
C PRO A 78 27.91 -28.08 -16.22
N GLU A 79 27.38 -29.11 -16.87
CA GLU A 79 25.93 -29.33 -16.95
C GLU A 79 25.40 -29.78 -15.59
N TYR A 80 24.12 -29.51 -15.31
CA TYR A 80 23.51 -29.79 -14.03
C TYR A 80 22.02 -30.12 -14.18
N ASN A 81 21.52 -30.95 -13.28
CA ASN A 81 20.08 -31.08 -13.06
C ASN A 81 19.58 -29.95 -12.16
N THR A 82 18.32 -29.54 -12.32
CA THR A 82 17.65 -28.60 -11.40
C THR A 82 16.55 -29.33 -10.64
N VAL A 83 16.48 -29.12 -9.33
CA VAL A 83 15.47 -29.71 -8.45
C VAL A 83 14.81 -28.65 -7.60
N THR A 84 13.49 -28.58 -7.68
CA THR A 84 12.66 -27.76 -6.79
C THR A 84 12.32 -28.58 -5.55
N ARG A 85 12.83 -28.18 -4.39
CA ARG A 85 12.66 -28.95 -3.14
C ARG A 85 11.25 -28.81 -2.55
N PRO A 86 10.73 -29.85 -1.84
CA PRO A 86 11.29 -31.19 -1.71
C PRO A 86 10.98 -32.06 -2.93
N ALA A 87 11.99 -32.74 -3.47
CA ALA A 87 11.82 -33.65 -4.62
C ALA A 87 13.03 -34.60 -4.77
N THR A 88 12.93 -35.56 -5.69
CA THR A 88 13.98 -36.52 -6.02
C THR A 88 14.52 -36.30 -7.43
N THR A 89 15.80 -36.56 -7.64
CA THR A 89 16.44 -36.55 -8.98
C THR A 89 17.38 -37.74 -9.15
N THR A 90 17.74 -38.03 -10.40
CA THR A 90 18.59 -39.17 -10.75
C THR A 90 19.72 -38.79 -11.69
N TYR A 91 20.86 -39.48 -11.57
CA TYR A 91 21.99 -39.43 -12.49
C TYR A 91 22.28 -40.83 -13.04
N ALA A 92 22.58 -40.90 -14.33
CA ALA A 92 23.04 -42.13 -14.96
C ALA A 92 24.56 -42.25 -14.80
N ILE A 93 25.02 -43.40 -14.32
CA ILE A 93 26.44 -43.71 -14.13
C ILE A 93 26.81 -44.89 -15.02
N THR A 94 27.95 -44.81 -15.66
CA THR A 94 28.51 -45.89 -16.49
C THR A 94 29.93 -46.19 -16.05
N VAL A 95 30.24 -47.47 -15.89
CA VAL A 95 31.61 -47.96 -15.65
C VAL A 95 32.10 -48.69 -16.89
N SER A 96 33.25 -48.25 -17.40
CA SER A 96 33.88 -48.81 -18.61
C SER A 96 35.26 -49.40 -18.28
N PRO A 97 35.47 -50.72 -18.42
CA PRO A 97 36.76 -51.34 -18.13
C PRO A 97 37.80 -51.06 -19.22
N SER A 98 39.06 -51.04 -18.84
CA SER A 98 40.21 -50.93 -19.75
C SER A 98 41.34 -51.89 -19.30
N GLY A 99 42.28 -52.19 -20.20
CA GLY A 99 43.43 -53.06 -19.88
C GLY A 99 43.09 -54.47 -19.38
N GLY A 100 41.93 -55.02 -19.76
CA GLY A 100 41.49 -56.35 -19.32
C GLY A 100 40.89 -56.39 -17.91
N PHE A 101 40.52 -55.24 -17.34
CA PHE A 101 39.90 -55.14 -16.04
C PHE A 101 38.63 -56.00 -15.93
N SER A 102 38.56 -56.77 -14.85
CA SER A 102 37.45 -57.68 -14.52
C SER A 102 37.03 -57.58 -13.04
N GLY A 103 37.44 -56.49 -12.37
CA GLY A 103 37.10 -56.24 -10.97
C GLY A 103 35.66 -55.76 -10.76
N ASN A 104 35.22 -55.79 -9.50
CA ASN A 104 33.96 -55.17 -9.08
C ASN A 104 34.23 -53.73 -8.63
N VAL A 105 33.51 -52.78 -9.20
CA VAL A 105 33.61 -51.34 -8.88
C VAL A 105 32.49 -50.98 -7.91
N ALA A 106 32.85 -50.70 -6.65
CA ALA A 106 31.93 -50.15 -5.67
C ALA A 106 31.74 -48.65 -5.89
N LEU A 107 30.50 -48.16 -5.87
CA LEU A 107 30.18 -46.76 -6.10
C LEU A 107 29.92 -46.04 -4.77
N SER A 108 30.42 -44.82 -4.66
CA SER A 108 30.18 -43.92 -3.55
C SER A 108 30.11 -42.47 -4.03
N ILE A 109 29.69 -41.57 -3.16
CA ILE A 109 29.73 -40.13 -3.42
C ILE A 109 30.77 -39.49 -2.50
N SER A 110 31.48 -38.49 -3.02
CA SER A 110 32.37 -37.63 -2.24
C SER A 110 32.12 -36.17 -2.59
N GLY A 111 32.44 -35.25 -1.68
CA GLY A 111 32.03 -33.85 -1.80
C GLY A 111 30.58 -33.60 -1.33
N ALA A 112 30.05 -32.40 -1.58
CA ALA A 112 28.71 -31.95 -1.20
C ALA A 112 28.34 -32.02 0.31
N LYS A 113 29.08 -31.30 1.18
CA LYS A 113 28.47 -30.75 2.42
C LYS A 113 27.47 -29.68 1.97
N PRO A 114 26.16 -29.98 1.85
CA PRO A 114 25.28 -30.56 2.86
C PRO A 114 24.31 -31.68 2.37
N LEU A 115 24.50 -32.31 1.21
CA LEU A 115 23.69 -33.49 0.82
C LEU A 115 23.95 -34.71 1.72
N HIS A 116 24.98 -34.63 2.57
CA HIS A 116 25.44 -35.69 3.47
C HIS A 116 25.26 -35.37 4.98
N ASP A 117 24.32 -34.51 5.37
CA ASP A 117 24.04 -34.22 6.79
C ASP A 117 23.12 -35.26 7.49
N GLY A 118 22.76 -36.34 6.78
CA GLY A 118 21.95 -37.44 7.30
C GLY A 118 20.44 -37.28 7.10
N THR A 119 19.96 -36.15 6.56
CA THR A 119 18.53 -35.93 6.27
C THR A 119 18.14 -36.11 4.80
N ASN A 120 19.11 -36.08 3.89
CA ASN A 120 18.94 -36.35 2.47
C ASN A 120 19.36 -37.80 2.17
N LEU A 121 18.58 -38.51 1.36
CA LEU A 121 18.85 -39.91 1.00
C LEU A 121 19.65 -39.98 -0.32
N VAL A 122 20.74 -40.75 -0.29
CA VAL A 122 21.61 -41.05 -1.43
C VAL A 122 21.62 -42.56 -1.63
N SER A 123 21.29 -43.03 -2.84
CA SER A 123 21.28 -44.46 -3.15
C SER A 123 21.71 -44.75 -4.57
N PHE A 124 22.39 -45.88 -4.77
CA PHE A 124 22.81 -46.40 -6.07
C PHE A 124 22.07 -47.71 -6.37
N SER A 125 21.64 -47.88 -7.63
CA SER A 125 21.01 -49.12 -8.09
C SER A 125 21.57 -49.54 -9.45
N PRO A 126 22.45 -50.55 -9.53
CA PRO A 126 23.10 -51.25 -8.41
C PRO A 126 24.17 -50.40 -7.70
N ALA A 127 24.51 -50.74 -6.45
CA ALA A 127 25.56 -50.05 -5.68
C ALA A 127 27.00 -50.44 -6.05
N SER A 128 27.18 -51.53 -6.79
CA SER A 128 28.44 -51.90 -7.41
C SER A 128 28.21 -52.53 -8.78
N ILE A 129 29.20 -52.40 -9.66
CA ILE A 129 29.15 -52.88 -11.03
C ILE A 129 30.30 -53.87 -11.25
N ASN A 130 29.97 -55.09 -11.71
CA ASN A 130 30.98 -56.10 -12.04
C ASN A 130 31.49 -55.87 -13.47
N THR A 131 32.79 -55.62 -13.63
CA THR A 131 33.48 -55.42 -14.92
C THR A 131 33.02 -54.19 -15.71
N SER A 132 31.78 -54.18 -16.19
CA SER A 132 31.18 -53.09 -16.96
C SER A 132 29.68 -53.01 -16.71
N GLY A 133 29.09 -51.83 -16.90
CA GLY A 133 27.65 -51.66 -16.80
C GLY A 133 27.23 -50.28 -16.29
N ASN A 134 25.96 -50.17 -15.95
CA ASN A 134 25.33 -48.92 -15.58
C ASN A 134 24.78 -48.98 -14.15
N SER A 135 24.72 -47.82 -13.49
CA SER A 135 24.04 -47.61 -12.21
C SER A 135 23.23 -46.32 -12.25
N THR A 136 22.15 -46.27 -11.48
CA THR A 136 21.40 -45.04 -11.26
C THR A 136 21.67 -44.52 -9.85
N LEU A 137 22.24 -43.32 -9.76
CA LEU A 137 22.31 -42.55 -8.51
C LEU A 137 20.99 -41.81 -8.32
N THR A 138 20.32 -42.01 -7.19
CA THR A 138 19.13 -41.27 -6.78
C THR A 138 19.47 -40.36 -5.61
N LEU A 139 19.14 -39.08 -5.74
CA LEU A 139 19.30 -38.05 -4.72
C LEU A 139 17.92 -37.55 -4.29
N SER A 140 17.61 -37.63 -3.00
CA SER A 140 16.41 -37.04 -2.42
C SER A 140 16.74 -35.73 -1.72
N VAL A 141 16.16 -34.63 -2.20
CA VAL A 141 16.35 -33.29 -1.65
C VAL A 141 15.16 -32.95 -0.76
N ASN A 142 15.40 -32.76 0.53
CA ASN A 142 14.37 -32.37 1.49
C ASN A 142 14.06 -30.86 1.46
N ALA A 143 12.98 -30.46 2.14
CA ALA A 143 12.50 -29.08 2.15
C ALA A 143 13.48 -28.08 2.84
N SER A 144 14.38 -28.59 3.71
CA SER A 144 15.33 -27.81 4.49
C SER A 144 16.73 -27.70 3.87
N ALA A 145 16.98 -28.33 2.72
CA ALA A 145 18.24 -28.17 1.98
C ALA A 145 18.53 -26.66 1.75
N ALA A 146 19.77 -26.25 1.44
CA ALA A 146 20.04 -24.86 1.06
C ALA A 146 19.69 -24.62 -0.43
N VAL A 147 19.35 -23.37 -0.80
CA VAL A 147 19.06 -23.02 -2.20
C VAL A 147 20.38 -22.61 -2.83
N GLU A 148 21.05 -23.55 -3.48
CA GLU A 148 22.34 -23.30 -4.12
C GLU A 148 22.69 -24.39 -5.13
N ARG A 149 23.83 -24.21 -5.79
CA ARG A 149 24.45 -25.21 -6.66
C ARG A 149 25.39 -26.09 -5.85
N TYR A 150 25.10 -27.38 -5.81
CA TYR A 150 25.93 -28.42 -5.22
C TYR A 150 26.85 -29.03 -6.26
N THR A 151 28.13 -29.19 -5.90
CA THR A 151 29.12 -29.94 -6.68
C THR A 151 29.52 -31.20 -5.90
N PHE A 152 29.51 -32.35 -6.58
CA PHE A 152 29.84 -33.64 -6.00
C PHE A 152 30.57 -34.53 -7.00
N ALA A 153 31.27 -35.54 -6.49
CA ALA A 153 31.96 -36.53 -7.30
C ALA A 153 31.40 -37.92 -7.00
N VAL A 154 31.07 -38.68 -8.05
CA VAL A 154 30.83 -40.12 -7.92
C VAL A 154 32.17 -40.84 -8.02
N VAL A 155 32.52 -41.58 -6.97
CA VAL A 155 33.77 -42.31 -6.86
C VAL A 155 33.51 -43.79 -7.06
N GLY A 156 34.12 -44.38 -8.08
CA GLY A 156 34.20 -45.83 -8.26
C GLY A 156 35.51 -46.35 -7.69
N THR A 157 35.44 -47.42 -6.89
CA THR A 157 36.63 -48.05 -6.28
C THR A 157 36.64 -49.55 -6.51
N SER A 158 37.78 -50.08 -6.95
CA SER A 158 38.05 -51.52 -7.06
C SER A 158 39.44 -51.84 -6.53
N GLY A 159 39.51 -52.40 -5.32
CA GLY A 159 40.79 -52.63 -4.63
C GLY A 159 41.51 -51.31 -4.35
N SER A 160 42.70 -51.13 -4.92
CA SER A 160 43.49 -49.89 -4.81
C SER A 160 43.26 -48.89 -5.96
N ILE A 161 42.47 -49.26 -6.97
CA ILE A 161 42.17 -48.40 -8.12
C ILE A 161 40.92 -47.58 -7.80
N SER A 162 40.99 -46.27 -8.00
CA SER A 162 39.88 -45.35 -7.76
C SER A 162 39.82 -44.30 -8.85
N HIS A 163 38.63 -44.08 -9.40
CA HIS A 163 38.34 -43.02 -10.37
C HIS A 163 37.09 -42.27 -9.96
N SER A 164 36.99 -41.01 -10.38
CA SER A 164 35.85 -40.16 -10.07
C SER A 164 35.33 -39.41 -11.29
N ALA A 165 34.04 -39.10 -11.27
CA ALA A 165 33.40 -38.20 -12.22
C ALA A 165 32.58 -37.15 -11.46
N ASP A 166 32.74 -35.89 -11.84
CA ASP A 166 32.10 -34.75 -11.19
C ASP A 166 30.74 -34.44 -11.81
N ALA A 167 29.79 -34.04 -10.97
CA ALA A 167 28.47 -33.59 -11.37
C ALA A 167 27.94 -32.50 -10.45
N ASP A 168 26.99 -31.75 -11.01
CA ASP A 168 26.39 -30.60 -10.35
C ASP A 168 24.87 -30.77 -10.22
N LEU A 169 24.32 -30.26 -9.12
CA LEU A 169 22.89 -30.21 -8.83
C LEU A 169 22.51 -28.79 -8.40
N ASN A 170 21.57 -28.16 -9.10
CA ASN A 170 21.03 -26.87 -8.69
C ASN A 170 19.72 -27.06 -7.91
N VAL A 171 19.66 -26.59 -6.67
CA VAL A 171 18.46 -26.67 -5.83
C VAL A 171 17.75 -25.33 -5.80
N THR A 172 16.46 -25.34 -6.11
CA THR A 172 15.58 -24.16 -6.12
C THR A 172 14.44 -24.30 -5.12
N ASN A 173 13.88 -23.17 -4.70
CA ASN A 173 12.60 -23.15 -3.98
C ASN A 173 11.43 -23.34 -4.94
N PRO A 174 10.29 -23.87 -4.46
CA PRO A 174 9.05 -23.76 -5.21
C PRO A 174 8.73 -22.28 -5.43
N LEU A 175 8.20 -21.97 -6.61
CA LEU A 175 7.69 -20.63 -6.89
C LEU A 175 6.63 -20.30 -5.84
N ALA A 176 6.67 -19.07 -5.31
CA ALA A 176 5.61 -18.59 -4.44
C ALA A 176 4.28 -18.68 -5.18
N ALA A 177 3.18 -19.00 -4.48
CA ALA A 177 1.87 -19.05 -5.10
C ALA A 177 1.54 -17.69 -5.73
N LEU A 178 0.93 -17.71 -6.92
CA LEU A 178 0.50 -16.49 -7.59
C LEU A 178 -0.51 -15.74 -6.71
N SER A 179 -0.27 -14.45 -6.54
CA SER A 179 -1.09 -13.54 -5.75
C SER A 179 -1.37 -12.26 -6.53
N CYS A 180 -2.47 -11.62 -6.19
CA CYS A 180 -3.03 -10.46 -6.88
C CYS A 180 -3.27 -9.36 -5.85
N SER A 181 -2.97 -8.11 -6.20
CA SER A 181 -3.48 -6.94 -5.49
C SER A 181 -4.00 -5.92 -6.49
N VAL A 182 -5.04 -5.18 -6.09
CA VAL A 182 -5.71 -4.19 -6.92
C VAL A 182 -5.99 -2.94 -6.10
N THR A 183 -5.76 -1.77 -6.68
CA THR A 183 -5.94 -0.46 -6.03
C THR A 183 -6.50 0.55 -7.03
N PRO A 184 -7.72 1.07 -6.82
CA PRO A 184 -8.28 2.16 -7.59
C PRO A 184 -7.79 3.51 -7.07
N ASN A 185 -7.55 4.46 -7.96
CA ASN A 185 -7.22 5.85 -7.62
C ASN A 185 -7.98 6.83 -8.52
N PRO A 186 -8.89 7.66 -7.98
CA PRO A 186 -9.35 7.68 -6.57
C PRO A 186 -10.19 6.44 -6.20
N GLN A 187 -10.23 6.10 -4.91
CA GLN A 187 -11.06 4.98 -4.39
C GLN A 187 -12.49 5.43 -4.01
N SER A 188 -12.74 6.74 -3.92
CA SER A 188 -14.06 7.30 -3.64
C SER A 188 -14.22 8.70 -4.22
N GLY A 189 -15.45 9.13 -4.47
CA GLY A 189 -15.79 10.44 -5.03
C GLY A 189 -17.25 10.48 -5.50
N THR A 190 -17.75 11.63 -5.94
CA THR A 190 -19.13 11.76 -6.44
C THR A 190 -19.27 11.13 -7.84
N ALA A 191 -20.48 10.67 -8.17
CA ALA A 191 -20.79 10.21 -9.53
C ALA A 191 -20.90 11.42 -10.49
N PRO A 192 -20.44 11.31 -11.76
CA PRO A 192 -19.68 10.20 -12.32
C PRO A 192 -18.20 10.22 -11.90
N LEU A 193 -17.69 9.11 -11.38
CA LEU A 193 -16.29 8.99 -10.93
C LEU A 193 -15.47 8.16 -11.90
N THR A 194 -14.41 8.74 -12.46
CA THR A 194 -13.41 7.99 -13.24
C THR A 194 -12.23 7.60 -12.34
N THR A 195 -11.96 6.29 -12.24
CA THR A 195 -10.86 5.75 -11.43
C THR A 195 -9.82 5.07 -12.30
N SER A 196 -8.53 5.28 -12.00
CA SER A 196 -7.43 4.49 -12.56
C SER A 196 -7.15 3.30 -11.66
N VAL A 197 -7.41 2.10 -12.15
CA VAL A 197 -7.34 0.86 -11.37
C VAL A 197 -6.04 0.14 -11.68
N SER A 198 -5.15 0.13 -10.69
CA SER A 198 -3.83 -0.49 -10.78
C SER A 198 -3.89 -1.89 -10.16
N ALA A 199 -3.66 -2.92 -10.97
CA ALA A 199 -3.44 -4.29 -10.52
C ALA A 199 -1.95 -4.66 -10.54
N SER A 200 -1.54 -5.54 -9.62
CA SER A 200 -0.21 -6.13 -9.60
C SER A 200 -0.23 -7.61 -9.21
N GLY A 201 0.60 -8.41 -9.89
CA GLY A 201 0.82 -9.83 -9.63
C GLY A 201 2.16 -10.08 -8.93
N SER A 202 2.21 -11.06 -8.03
CA SER A 202 3.47 -11.55 -7.43
C SER A 202 3.43 -13.06 -7.18
N GLY A 203 4.59 -13.71 -7.14
CA GLY A 203 4.66 -15.18 -7.21
C GLY A 203 4.37 -15.71 -8.62
N GLY A 204 4.30 -17.03 -8.78
CA GLY A 204 4.16 -17.66 -10.10
C GLY A 204 5.32 -17.32 -11.05
N THR A 205 5.02 -17.33 -12.35
CA THR A 205 6.01 -17.11 -13.41
C THR A 205 5.73 -15.83 -14.21
N SER A 206 6.65 -14.86 -14.17
CA SER A 206 6.53 -13.63 -14.99
C SER A 206 6.64 -13.90 -16.50
N PRO A 207 6.03 -13.10 -17.39
CA PRO A 207 5.28 -11.85 -17.14
C PRO A 207 3.81 -12.06 -16.74
N TYR A 208 3.18 -11.01 -16.19
CA TYR A 208 1.78 -11.01 -15.75
C TYR A 208 0.86 -10.23 -16.70
N GLN A 209 -0.39 -10.69 -16.83
CA GLN A 209 -1.48 -10.00 -17.52
C GLN A 209 -2.74 -9.94 -16.63
N TYR A 210 -3.65 -9.00 -16.88
CA TYR A 210 -4.81 -8.75 -16.01
C TYR A 210 -6.12 -8.69 -16.78
N GLN A 211 -7.20 -9.21 -16.20
CA GLN A 211 -8.59 -8.97 -16.64
C GLN A 211 -9.37 -8.31 -15.52
N TYR A 212 -10.21 -7.34 -15.87
CA TYR A 212 -11.03 -6.60 -14.93
C TYR A 212 -12.49 -6.96 -15.14
N ASP A 213 -13.16 -7.28 -14.04
CA ASP A 213 -14.62 -7.36 -13.92
C ASP A 213 -15.03 -6.17 -13.04
N TRP A 214 -15.59 -5.15 -13.67
CA TRP A 214 -15.97 -3.88 -13.04
C TRP A 214 -17.25 -4.01 -12.19
N THR A 215 -18.02 -5.08 -12.40
CA THR A 215 -19.34 -5.29 -11.77
C THR A 215 -19.34 -6.44 -10.76
N SER A 216 -18.28 -7.25 -10.72
CA SER A 216 -18.16 -8.48 -9.94
C SER A 216 -19.31 -9.47 -10.23
N ASP A 217 -19.78 -9.50 -11.48
CA ASP A 217 -20.88 -10.38 -11.92
C ASP A 217 -20.40 -11.76 -12.39
N GLY A 218 -19.08 -11.96 -12.47
CA GLY A 218 -18.44 -13.19 -12.90
C GLY A 218 -18.09 -13.22 -14.40
N SER A 219 -18.48 -12.19 -15.15
CA SER A 219 -18.02 -11.92 -16.51
C SER A 219 -16.94 -10.84 -16.49
N TYR A 220 -15.86 -11.05 -17.24
CA TYR A 220 -14.80 -10.05 -17.35
C TYR A 220 -15.10 -9.06 -18.47
N ASP A 221 -15.07 -7.77 -18.15
CA ASP A 221 -15.30 -6.69 -19.09
C ASP A 221 -14.10 -6.44 -20.02
N THR A 222 -12.92 -6.92 -19.64
CA THR A 222 -11.69 -6.78 -20.44
C THR A 222 -11.09 -8.12 -20.83
N ASP A 223 -10.44 -8.13 -22.00
CA ASP A 223 -9.42 -9.13 -22.31
C ASP A 223 -8.21 -8.99 -21.37
N TYR A 224 -7.26 -9.91 -21.49
CA TYR A 224 -5.99 -9.81 -20.77
C TYR A 224 -5.18 -8.60 -21.26
N VAL A 225 -5.08 -7.58 -20.41
CA VAL A 225 -4.43 -6.29 -20.69
C VAL A 225 -3.33 -5.98 -19.66
N SER A 226 -2.55 -4.94 -19.94
CA SER A 226 -1.61 -4.36 -18.97
C SER A 226 -2.34 -3.51 -17.92
N SER A 227 -1.73 -3.36 -16.75
CA SER A 227 -2.16 -2.45 -15.69
C SER A 227 -1.44 -1.09 -15.84
N PRO A 228 -2.07 0.06 -15.49
CA PRO A 228 -3.44 0.22 -14.98
C PRO A 228 -4.52 0.30 -16.08
N GLN A 229 -5.79 0.20 -15.69
CA GLN A 229 -6.96 0.42 -16.56
C GLN A 229 -7.90 1.47 -15.97
N ASN A 230 -8.48 2.34 -16.81
CA ASN A 230 -9.42 3.37 -16.37
C ASN A 230 -10.87 2.88 -16.52
N HIS A 231 -11.72 3.19 -15.53
CA HIS A 231 -13.15 2.90 -15.57
C HIS A 231 -13.96 4.04 -14.94
N THR A 232 -15.15 4.31 -15.48
CA THR A 232 -16.04 5.40 -15.03
C THR A 232 -17.35 4.83 -14.47
N TYR A 233 -17.62 5.13 -13.20
CA TYR A 233 -18.86 4.76 -12.52
C TYR A 233 -19.87 5.90 -12.61
N GLY A 234 -21.02 5.65 -13.22
CA GLY A 234 -21.99 6.69 -13.60
C GLY A 234 -23.06 7.03 -12.55
N SER A 235 -23.22 6.22 -11.50
CA SER A 235 -24.24 6.43 -10.46
C SER A 235 -23.63 6.29 -9.08
N ASP A 236 -24.33 6.79 -8.07
CA ASP A 236 -23.96 6.54 -6.68
C ASP A 236 -24.10 5.04 -6.34
N GLY A 237 -23.24 4.58 -5.45
CA GLY A 237 -23.17 3.20 -5.02
C GLY A 237 -21.76 2.75 -4.65
N THR A 238 -21.70 1.60 -3.99
CA THR A 238 -20.43 0.89 -3.77
C THR A 238 -20.26 -0.15 -4.87
N TYR A 239 -19.26 0.04 -5.72
CA TYR A 239 -18.94 -0.86 -6.83
C TYR A 239 -17.80 -1.78 -6.44
N LYS A 240 -18.03 -3.09 -6.51
CA LYS A 240 -16.99 -4.09 -6.28
C LYS A 240 -16.28 -4.40 -7.60
N ILE A 241 -14.95 -4.33 -7.58
CA ILE A 241 -14.09 -4.68 -8.71
C ILE A 241 -13.43 -6.01 -8.40
N THR A 242 -13.49 -6.95 -9.34
CA THR A 242 -12.73 -8.20 -9.28
C THR A 242 -11.70 -8.19 -10.40
N VAL A 243 -10.43 -8.40 -10.05
CA VAL A 243 -9.34 -8.52 -11.02
C VAL A 243 -8.79 -9.93 -11.00
N ARG A 244 -8.59 -10.49 -12.19
CA ARG A 244 -7.86 -11.75 -12.39
C ARG A 244 -6.48 -11.44 -12.94
N VAL A 245 -5.45 -11.83 -12.19
CA VAL A 245 -4.08 -11.89 -12.73
C VAL A 245 -3.83 -13.27 -13.32
N LYS A 246 -3.09 -13.31 -14.43
CA LYS A 246 -2.59 -14.53 -15.07
C LYS A 246 -1.09 -14.42 -15.27
N ASP A 247 -0.38 -15.48 -14.93
CA ASP A 247 1.07 -15.59 -15.12
C ASP A 247 1.42 -16.27 -16.47
N ALA A 248 2.72 -16.43 -16.76
CA ALA A 248 3.20 -17.00 -18.03
C ALA A 248 2.80 -18.47 -18.23
N ASP A 249 2.57 -19.21 -17.13
CA ASP A 249 2.14 -20.61 -17.14
C ASP A 249 0.61 -20.77 -17.19
N ASN A 250 -0.12 -19.65 -17.38
CA ASN A 250 -1.58 -19.55 -17.33
C ASN A 250 -2.20 -19.88 -15.96
N THR A 251 -1.42 -19.86 -14.89
CA THR A 251 -1.96 -19.89 -13.52
C THR A 251 -2.66 -18.56 -13.25
N THR A 252 -3.79 -18.60 -12.52
CA THR A 252 -4.57 -17.40 -12.23
C THR A 252 -4.80 -17.21 -10.74
N ALA A 253 -4.89 -15.95 -10.31
CA ALA A 253 -5.29 -15.55 -8.98
C ALA A 253 -6.27 -14.38 -9.05
N LEU A 254 -7.14 -14.26 -8.06
CA LEU A 254 -8.15 -13.21 -7.97
C LEU A 254 -7.79 -12.22 -6.85
N CYS A 255 -8.11 -10.96 -7.08
CA CYS A 255 -8.14 -9.95 -6.04
C CYS A 255 -9.33 -9.01 -6.22
N ASP A 256 -9.90 -8.59 -5.11
CA ASP A 256 -11.09 -7.74 -5.08
C ASP A 256 -10.78 -6.41 -4.39
N THR A 257 -11.49 -5.37 -4.80
CA THR A 257 -11.54 -4.07 -4.10
C THR A 257 -12.89 -3.41 -4.34
N SER A 258 -13.11 -2.24 -3.76
CA SER A 258 -14.34 -1.48 -3.96
C SER A 258 -14.04 -0.01 -4.19
N VAL A 259 -14.81 0.60 -5.10
CA VAL A 259 -14.89 2.05 -5.26
C VAL A 259 -16.21 2.52 -4.67
N ASN A 260 -16.15 3.56 -3.83
CA ASN A 260 -17.33 4.07 -3.14
C ASN A 260 -17.75 5.43 -3.70
N LEU A 261 -18.90 5.47 -4.36
CA LEU A 261 -19.57 6.70 -4.77
C LEU A 261 -20.69 6.96 -3.77
N PRO A 262 -20.50 7.81 -2.74
CA PRO A 262 -21.57 8.10 -1.82
C PRO A 262 -22.78 8.66 -2.58
N PRO A 263 -24.02 8.39 -2.12
CA PRO A 263 -25.22 9.03 -2.64
C PRO A 263 -25.03 10.53 -2.61
N ASP A 264 -25.50 11.18 -3.67
CA ASP A 264 -25.55 12.63 -3.73
C ASP A 264 -26.59 13.11 -2.70
N VAL A 265 -26.13 13.39 -1.48
CA VAL A 265 -26.98 13.89 -0.40
C VAL A 265 -27.14 15.39 -0.63
N CYS A 266 -28.16 15.76 -1.40
CA CYS A 266 -28.64 17.13 -1.46
C CYS A 266 -29.94 17.28 -0.66
N VAL A 267 -29.86 18.04 0.44
CA VAL A 267 -31.02 18.55 1.18
C VAL A 267 -31.39 19.89 0.57
N GLY A 268 -32.51 19.96 -0.16
CA GLY A 268 -33.11 21.23 -0.64
C GLY A 268 -33.46 21.26 -2.13
N GLU A 269 -34.58 21.89 -2.44
CA GLU A 269 -35.14 22.05 -3.80
C GLU A 269 -34.31 23.00 -4.67
N SER A 270 -33.18 22.54 -5.22
CA SER A 270 -32.58 23.13 -6.43
C SER A 270 -31.29 22.39 -6.83
N CYS A 271 -31.41 21.31 -7.59
CA CYS A 271 -30.27 20.68 -8.28
C CYS A 271 -30.47 20.76 -9.79
N GLY A 272 -29.90 21.80 -10.40
CA GLY A 272 -29.56 21.85 -11.81
C GLY A 272 -28.09 22.26 -11.89
N GLY A 273 -27.23 21.39 -12.42
CA GLY A 273 -25.79 21.63 -12.55
C GLY A 273 -25.22 20.73 -13.65
N ASP A 274 -25.29 21.20 -14.88
CA ASP A 274 -24.80 20.62 -16.14
C ASP A 274 -23.29 20.86 -16.38
N GLY A 275 -22.53 21.15 -15.32
CA GLY A 275 -21.16 21.66 -15.45
C GLY A 275 -21.08 23.11 -15.93
N SER A 276 -22.20 23.84 -15.97
CA SER A 276 -22.17 25.29 -16.20
C SER A 276 -21.42 26.01 -15.08
N PRO A 277 -20.66 27.06 -15.42
CA PRO A 277 -20.04 27.92 -14.43
C PRO A 277 -21.12 28.58 -13.59
N SER A 278 -20.97 28.50 -12.27
CA SER A 278 -21.94 29.02 -11.30
C SER A 278 -21.22 29.79 -10.20
N VAL A 279 -21.91 30.79 -9.66
CA VAL A 279 -21.47 31.53 -8.49
C VAL A 279 -22.68 31.81 -7.60
N ASP A 280 -22.52 31.56 -6.31
CA ASP A 280 -23.52 31.82 -5.28
C ASP A 280 -22.86 32.64 -4.18
N LEU A 281 -23.51 33.74 -3.78
CA LEU A 281 -23.04 34.67 -2.77
C LEU A 281 -24.08 34.70 -1.65
N LYS A 282 -23.65 34.44 -0.42
CA LYS A 282 -24.50 34.51 0.76
C LYS A 282 -23.91 35.44 1.80
N ILE A 283 -24.79 36.19 2.46
CA ILE A 283 -24.43 36.98 3.64
C ILE A 283 -25.23 36.47 4.83
N ASN A 284 -24.53 36.08 5.90
CA ASN A 284 -25.07 35.35 7.04
C ASN A 284 -25.93 34.13 6.61
N GLY A 285 -25.57 33.51 5.48
CA GLY A 285 -26.31 32.39 4.89
C GLY A 285 -27.54 32.75 4.05
N SER A 286 -27.80 34.03 3.77
CA SER A 286 -28.95 34.50 2.99
C SER A 286 -28.54 35.06 1.62
N ASP A 287 -29.37 34.85 0.60
CA ASP A 287 -29.32 35.51 -0.73
C ASP A 287 -29.80 36.97 -0.69
N GLY A 288 -30.24 37.42 0.49
CA GLY A 288 -30.78 38.74 0.71
C GLY A 288 -32.17 38.96 0.08
N PRO A 289 -32.69 40.20 0.21
CA PRO A 289 -32.14 41.26 1.05
C PRO A 289 -32.16 40.87 2.54
N LEU A 290 -31.08 41.18 3.27
CA LEU A 290 -30.97 40.90 4.71
C LEU A 290 -31.01 42.21 5.50
N SER A 291 -31.64 42.18 6.67
CA SER A 291 -31.61 43.29 7.61
C SER A 291 -30.85 42.89 8.87
N VAL A 292 -29.91 43.74 9.29
CA VAL A 292 -29.09 43.53 10.48
C VAL A 292 -29.26 44.68 11.46
N GLY A 293 -29.37 44.36 12.74
CA GLY A 293 -29.57 45.36 13.79
C GLY A 293 -28.26 46.06 14.17
N TYR A 294 -28.36 47.36 14.46
CA TYR A 294 -27.26 48.16 14.99
C TYR A 294 -26.79 47.66 16.36
N LEU A 295 -25.46 47.56 16.54
CA LEU A 295 -24.82 47.17 17.80
C LEU A 295 -24.06 48.38 18.40
N PRO A 296 -24.66 49.14 19.33
CA PRO A 296 -24.06 50.37 19.87
C PRO A 296 -22.74 50.16 20.64
N GLU A 297 -22.41 48.93 21.01
CA GLU A 297 -21.23 48.59 21.80
C GLU A 297 -19.98 48.29 20.95
N SER A 298 -20.10 48.20 19.61
CA SER A 298 -18.96 47.87 18.73
C SER A 298 -18.43 49.12 17.99
N PHE A 299 -17.12 49.36 18.06
CA PHE A 299 -16.43 50.37 17.25
C PHE A 299 -16.41 50.04 15.73
N TRP A 300 -16.98 48.91 15.32
CA TRP A 300 -16.83 48.31 13.99
C TRP A 300 -18.17 47.90 13.35
N GLY A 301 -19.30 48.38 13.87
CA GLY A 301 -20.64 48.06 13.36
C GLY A 301 -21.03 46.57 13.51
N ALA A 302 -21.97 46.13 12.67
CA ALA A 302 -22.39 44.73 12.59
C ALA A 302 -21.34 43.85 11.87
N SER A 303 -21.08 42.65 12.40
CA SER A 303 -20.23 41.65 11.75
C SER A 303 -21.04 40.84 10.73
N LEU A 304 -20.54 40.73 9.51
CA LEU A 304 -21.15 39.95 8.44
C LEU A 304 -20.27 38.75 8.09
N ASN A 305 -20.88 37.57 8.10
CA ASN A 305 -20.26 36.35 7.60
C ASN A 305 -20.60 36.23 6.11
N ILE A 306 -19.62 36.44 5.24
CA ILE A 306 -19.82 36.42 3.79
C ILE A 306 -19.17 35.17 3.22
N SER A 307 -20.00 34.30 2.68
CA SER A 307 -19.57 33.07 2.03
C SER A 307 -19.95 33.08 0.57
N TRP A 308 -19.05 32.60 -0.29
CA TRP A 308 -19.39 32.37 -1.68
C TRP A 308 -18.90 30.98 -2.11
N THR A 309 -19.66 30.38 -3.02
CA THR A 309 -19.29 29.16 -3.71
C THR A 309 -19.26 29.45 -5.19
N ALA A 310 -18.14 29.13 -5.83
CA ALA A 310 -18.00 29.26 -7.27
C ALA A 310 -17.47 27.94 -7.84
N GLU A 311 -18.10 27.48 -8.91
CA GLU A 311 -17.77 26.22 -9.58
C GLU A 311 -17.50 26.47 -11.06
N ASN A 312 -16.51 25.77 -11.61
CA ASN A 312 -16.12 25.87 -13.03
C ASN A 312 -15.74 27.29 -13.51
N VAL A 313 -15.22 28.14 -12.62
CA VAL A 313 -14.76 29.51 -12.92
C VAL A 313 -13.24 29.65 -12.87
N SER A 314 -12.69 30.63 -13.60
CA SER A 314 -11.23 30.85 -13.72
C SER A 314 -10.67 31.94 -12.79
N SER A 315 -11.48 32.94 -12.46
CA SER A 315 -11.11 34.05 -11.59
C SER A 315 -12.36 34.73 -11.05
N CYS A 316 -12.32 35.25 -9.82
CA CYS A 316 -13.40 36.02 -9.22
C CYS A 316 -12.88 37.35 -8.65
N SER A 317 -13.70 38.40 -8.74
CA SER A 317 -13.48 39.68 -8.08
C SER A 317 -14.72 40.09 -7.29
N ALA A 318 -14.50 40.67 -6.12
CA ALA A 318 -15.55 41.17 -5.25
C ALA A 318 -15.47 42.69 -5.07
N SER A 319 -16.65 43.31 -4.97
CA SER A 319 -16.84 44.72 -4.66
C SER A 319 -18.04 44.92 -3.74
N ALA A 320 -18.06 46.04 -3.02
CA ALA A 320 -19.26 46.51 -2.32
C ALA A 320 -19.46 48.02 -2.51
N ASP A 321 -20.72 48.44 -2.57
CA ASP A 321 -21.16 49.83 -2.60
C ASP A 321 -22.23 50.09 -1.52
N PRO A 322 -21.99 51.00 -0.54
CA PRO A 322 -20.74 51.71 -0.25
C PRO A 322 -19.58 50.76 0.08
N SER A 323 -18.34 51.25 0.00
CA SER A 323 -17.15 50.40 0.16
C SER A 323 -17.02 49.81 1.57
N VAL A 324 -16.86 48.48 1.64
CA VAL A 324 -16.71 47.72 2.88
C VAL A 324 -15.26 47.26 3.06
N THR A 325 -14.73 47.33 4.28
CA THR A 325 -13.34 46.94 4.56
C THR A 325 -13.23 45.41 4.62
N TYR A 326 -12.13 44.86 4.09
CA TYR A 326 -11.85 43.42 4.00
C TYR A 326 -12.73 42.61 3.03
N TRP A 327 -13.48 43.26 2.14
CA TRP A 327 -14.25 42.61 1.07
C TRP A 327 -13.72 42.86 -0.35
N ASN A 328 -13.30 44.08 -0.66
CA ASN A 328 -12.93 44.46 -2.03
C ASN A 328 -11.62 43.79 -2.51
N GLY A 329 -11.62 43.19 -3.70
CA GLY A 329 -10.41 42.68 -4.36
C GLY A 329 -10.58 41.36 -5.12
N THR A 330 -9.44 40.74 -5.47
CA THR A 330 -9.40 39.42 -6.12
C THR A 330 -9.65 38.31 -5.11
N LEU A 331 -10.58 37.41 -5.40
CA LEU A 331 -10.92 36.26 -4.57
C LEU A 331 -10.39 34.95 -5.17
N PRO A 332 -10.11 33.92 -4.35
CA PRO A 332 -9.86 32.56 -4.83
C PRO A 332 -10.97 32.08 -5.77
N ALA A 333 -10.58 31.38 -6.86
CA ALA A 333 -11.51 30.80 -7.84
C ALA A 333 -12.22 29.52 -7.35
N ILE A 334 -12.29 29.32 -6.03
CA ILE A 334 -12.93 28.20 -5.34
C ILE A 334 -13.62 28.75 -4.08
N SER A 335 -14.57 27.99 -3.54
CA SER A 335 -15.35 28.35 -2.34
C SER A 335 -14.46 28.83 -1.18
N SER A 336 -14.82 29.95 -0.58
CA SER A 336 -14.15 30.46 0.61
C SER A 336 -15.15 31.23 1.46
N ASN A 337 -14.83 31.38 2.74
CA ASN A 337 -15.59 32.19 3.68
C ASN A 337 -14.70 33.32 4.22
N THR A 338 -15.24 34.53 4.35
CA THR A 338 -14.55 35.66 4.95
C THR A 338 -15.48 36.42 5.89
N THR A 339 -14.91 37.04 6.92
CA THR A 339 -15.65 37.95 7.79
C THR A 339 -15.38 39.38 7.34
N ALA A 340 -16.44 40.08 6.95
CA ALA A 340 -16.38 41.50 6.60
C ALA A 340 -17.01 42.35 7.72
N TYR A 341 -16.57 43.60 7.80
CA TYR A 341 -17.04 44.56 8.79
C TYR A 341 -17.60 45.79 8.10
N ILE A 342 -18.84 46.13 8.41
CA ILE A 342 -19.42 47.39 7.98
C ILE A 342 -18.80 48.50 8.84
N LEU A 343 -17.95 49.33 8.22
CA LEU A 343 -17.39 50.49 8.90
C LEU A 343 -18.37 51.66 8.81
N ASP A 344 -18.82 52.13 9.96
CA ASP A 344 -19.55 53.39 10.07
C ASP A 344 -18.57 54.57 9.94
N SER A 345 -18.42 55.10 8.72
CA SER A 345 -17.70 56.35 8.49
C SER A 345 -18.61 57.53 8.14
N ASN A 346 -19.91 57.32 7.95
CA ASN A 346 -20.87 58.34 7.53
C ASN A 346 -22.20 58.17 8.28
N PHE A 347 -22.24 58.76 9.47
CA PHE A 347 -23.37 58.81 10.37
C PHE A 347 -24.55 59.63 9.78
N ASP A 348 -25.57 58.95 9.25
CA ASP A 348 -26.94 59.50 9.14
C ASP A 348 -27.94 58.60 9.89
N PRO A 349 -28.39 58.99 11.10
CA PRO A 349 -29.23 58.16 11.96
C PRO A 349 -30.70 58.06 11.53
N GLN A 350 -31.10 58.55 10.34
CA GLN A 350 -32.53 58.60 9.97
C GLN A 350 -32.93 57.76 8.75
N THR A 351 -31.98 57.23 7.99
CA THR A 351 -32.27 56.34 6.86
C THR A 351 -31.21 55.24 6.84
N GLY A 352 -31.58 54.02 7.26
CA GLY A 352 -30.66 52.87 7.28
C GLY A 352 -29.88 52.74 5.96
N ILE A 353 -28.64 52.28 6.05
CA ILE A 353 -27.73 52.24 4.90
C ILE A 353 -27.83 50.87 4.24
N THR A 354 -28.10 50.85 2.93
CA THR A 354 -28.04 49.64 2.10
C THR A 354 -26.63 49.46 1.55
N TYR A 355 -26.04 48.31 1.82
CA TYR A 355 -24.78 47.85 1.25
C TYR A 355 -25.07 46.77 0.21
N ASN A 356 -24.65 46.99 -1.03
CA ASN A 356 -24.72 46.00 -2.10
C ASN A 356 -23.35 45.33 -2.22
N PHE A 357 -23.30 44.03 -1.98
CA PHE A 357 -22.10 43.22 -2.16
C PHE A 357 -22.21 42.48 -3.48
N SER A 358 -21.20 42.61 -4.33
CA SER A 358 -21.17 41.96 -5.64
C SER A 358 -19.97 41.04 -5.81
N ILE A 359 -20.18 39.94 -6.54
CA ILE A 359 -19.13 39.05 -7.00
C ILE A 359 -19.27 38.82 -8.51
N SER A 360 -18.17 39.03 -9.24
CA SER A 360 -18.08 38.71 -10.67
C SER A 360 -17.01 37.64 -10.87
N CYS A 361 -17.40 36.52 -11.48
CA CYS A 361 -16.50 35.44 -11.84
C CYS A 361 -16.50 35.18 -13.35
N ASN A 362 -15.39 34.73 -13.94
CA ASN A 362 -15.33 34.44 -15.38
C ASN A 362 -15.50 32.93 -15.67
N PRO A 363 -16.51 32.50 -16.46
CA PRO A 363 -17.38 33.29 -17.34
C PRO A 363 -18.83 33.49 -16.84
N THR A 364 -19.07 33.66 -15.54
CA THR A 364 -20.42 33.92 -15.00
C THR A 364 -20.80 35.40 -15.08
N ASP A 365 -22.11 35.67 -14.99
CA ASP A 365 -22.59 37.02 -14.72
C ASP A 365 -22.29 37.44 -13.26
N GLU A 366 -22.44 38.73 -12.98
CA GLU A 366 -22.29 39.30 -11.63
C GLU A 366 -23.50 38.92 -10.75
N VAL A 367 -23.23 38.52 -9.50
CA VAL A 367 -24.24 38.21 -8.49
C VAL A 367 -24.14 39.23 -7.36
N GLU A 368 -25.28 39.77 -6.94
CA GLU A 368 -25.38 40.80 -5.91
C GLU A 368 -26.26 40.36 -4.73
N VAL A 369 -25.84 40.70 -3.51
CA VAL A 369 -26.63 40.57 -2.29
C VAL A 369 -26.67 41.89 -1.54
N SER A 370 -27.87 42.35 -1.20
CA SER A 370 -28.08 43.59 -0.45
C SER A 370 -28.25 43.34 1.05
N VAL A 371 -27.56 44.13 1.88
CA VAL A 371 -27.71 44.16 3.34
C VAL A 371 -28.11 45.56 3.77
N ILE A 372 -29.14 45.65 4.59
CA ILE A 372 -29.58 46.92 5.18
C ILE A 372 -29.16 46.92 6.65
N GLU A 373 -28.34 47.90 7.03
CA GLU A 373 -28.03 48.17 8.42
C GLU A 373 -29.15 49.02 9.05
N CYS A 374 -29.81 48.46 10.06
CA CYS A 374 -30.97 49.05 10.71
C CYS A 374 -30.60 49.61 12.09
N GLY A 375 -30.50 50.94 12.18
CA GLY A 375 -30.23 51.68 13.42
C GLY A 375 -31.47 52.31 14.09
N PRO A 376 -31.32 52.93 15.27
CA PRO A 376 -32.38 53.71 15.91
C PRO A 376 -32.86 54.83 14.95
N GLY A 377 -34.16 55.00 14.74
CA GLY A 377 -34.72 55.96 13.78
C GLY A 377 -35.18 55.36 12.44
N THR A 378 -34.93 54.07 12.20
CA THR A 378 -35.32 53.36 10.96
C THR A 378 -36.68 52.69 11.04
N GLU A 379 -37.51 53.04 12.03
CA GLU A 379 -38.77 52.35 12.36
C GLU A 379 -39.85 52.48 11.27
N GLY A 380 -39.68 53.42 10.34
CA GLY A 380 -40.53 53.58 9.16
C GLY A 380 -40.10 52.75 7.94
N ASN A 381 -38.95 52.08 7.98
CA ASN A 381 -38.46 51.24 6.89
C ASN A 381 -39.03 49.81 7.03
N PRO A 382 -39.86 49.32 6.08
CA PRO A 382 -40.47 48.00 6.15
C PRO A 382 -39.46 46.85 6.28
N ALA A 383 -38.26 47.00 5.72
CA ALA A 383 -37.22 45.97 5.81
C ALA A 383 -36.64 45.82 7.23
N CYS A 384 -36.66 46.88 8.04
CA CYS A 384 -36.10 46.88 9.40
C CYS A 384 -37.09 46.43 10.49
N GLN A 385 -38.34 46.12 10.13
CA GLN A 385 -39.42 45.90 11.10
C GLN A 385 -39.36 44.53 11.81
N GLU A 386 -38.75 43.51 11.20
CA GLU A 386 -38.71 42.13 11.73
C GLU A 386 -37.51 41.81 12.65
N VAL A 387 -36.48 42.65 12.66
CA VAL A 387 -35.22 42.39 13.41
C VAL A 387 -35.37 42.63 14.92
N PHE A 388 -36.39 43.38 15.34
CA PHE A 388 -36.67 43.67 16.76
C PHE A 388 -38.08 43.18 17.16
N PRO A 389 -38.24 41.98 17.76
CA PRO A 389 -39.50 41.59 18.36
C PRO A 389 -39.83 42.50 19.56
N ASP A 390 -41.11 42.74 19.78
CA ASP A 390 -41.60 43.53 20.91
C ASP A 390 -41.44 42.69 22.19
N GLU A 391 -40.57 43.09 23.13
CA GLU A 391 -40.28 42.32 24.34
C GLU A 391 -40.11 43.25 25.55
N CYS A 392 -40.63 42.83 26.70
CA CYS A 392 -40.51 43.53 27.97
C CYS A 392 -39.95 42.57 29.04
N TRP A 393 -39.10 43.07 29.95
CA TRP A 393 -38.39 42.25 30.94
C TRP A 393 -38.50 42.84 32.35
N VAL A 394 -38.37 41.99 33.38
CA VAL A 394 -38.24 42.38 34.80
C VAL A 394 -37.25 41.45 35.52
N ASN A 395 -36.37 42.02 36.35
CA ASN A 395 -35.32 41.33 37.11
C ASN A 395 -35.33 41.75 38.59
N ALA A 396 -34.70 40.97 39.47
CA ALA A 396 -34.61 41.23 40.91
C ALA A 396 -33.21 40.93 41.47
N SER A 397 -32.66 41.83 42.28
CA SER A 397 -31.33 41.66 42.89
C SER A 397 -31.27 42.19 44.33
N PRO A 398 -30.92 41.36 45.33
CA PRO A 398 -30.72 39.91 45.24
C PRO A 398 -32.05 39.16 45.03
N SER A 399 -32.01 38.03 44.33
CA SER A 399 -33.19 37.17 44.09
C SER A 399 -33.63 36.34 45.31
N THR A 400 -32.94 36.49 46.45
CA THR A 400 -33.26 35.83 47.73
C THR A 400 -33.00 36.79 48.88
N VAL A 401 -33.96 36.93 49.80
CA VAL A 401 -33.88 37.81 50.97
C VAL A 401 -34.22 37.06 52.27
N ILE A 402 -33.74 37.59 53.40
CA ILE A 402 -34.08 37.16 54.77
C ILE A 402 -34.91 38.26 55.47
N PRO A 403 -35.54 38.01 56.63
CA PRO A 403 -36.34 39.04 57.31
C PRO A 403 -35.56 40.33 57.54
N GLY A 404 -36.06 41.45 57.01
CA GLY A 404 -35.46 42.79 57.10
C GLY A 404 -34.47 43.16 56.00
N GLN A 405 -34.35 42.36 54.92
CA GLN A 405 -33.61 42.72 53.70
C GLN A 405 -34.54 43.09 52.56
N SER A 406 -34.09 44.00 51.70
CA SER A 406 -34.76 44.40 50.46
C SER A 406 -34.14 43.73 49.22
N SER A 407 -34.90 43.69 48.13
CA SER A 407 -34.48 43.33 46.78
C SER A 407 -34.83 44.48 45.84
N THR A 408 -33.95 44.83 44.91
CA THR A 408 -34.23 45.86 43.89
C THR A 408 -34.76 45.20 42.63
N LEU A 409 -35.96 45.59 42.21
CA LEU A 409 -36.53 45.23 40.92
C LEU A 409 -36.03 46.20 39.84
N SER A 410 -35.78 45.72 38.62
CA SER A 410 -35.49 46.53 37.43
C SER A 410 -36.26 46.01 36.22
N TRP A 411 -36.68 46.90 35.31
CA TRP A 411 -37.50 46.53 34.14
C TRP A 411 -37.27 47.43 32.92
N GLY A 412 -37.80 47.02 31.76
CA GLY A 412 -37.87 47.82 30.52
C GLY A 412 -38.49 47.08 29.33
N CYS A 413 -38.74 47.78 28.22
CA CYS A 413 -39.24 47.23 26.96
C CYS A 413 -38.40 47.64 25.73
N THR A 414 -38.34 46.80 24.70
CA THR A 414 -37.63 47.07 23.45
C THR A 414 -38.32 48.11 22.55
N LYS A 415 -39.66 48.28 22.65
CA LYS A 415 -40.42 49.38 21.99
C LYS A 415 -41.34 50.12 22.98
N ALA A 416 -40.79 51.01 23.80
CA ALA A 416 -41.57 51.70 24.83
C ALA A 416 -42.64 52.69 24.30
N GLY A 417 -42.54 53.12 23.04
CA GLY A 417 -43.41 54.14 22.45
C GLY A 417 -44.90 53.76 22.45
N GLY A 418 -45.73 54.55 23.14
CA GLY A 418 -47.19 54.36 23.19
C GLY A 418 -47.67 53.20 24.07
N LYS A 419 -46.76 52.49 24.75
CA LYS A 419 -47.11 51.40 25.67
C LYS A 419 -47.40 51.92 27.07
N THR A 420 -48.26 51.22 27.79
CA THR A 420 -48.40 51.37 29.24
C THR A 420 -48.04 50.05 29.90
N CYS A 421 -47.21 50.11 30.95
CA CYS A 421 -46.73 48.94 31.69
C CYS A 421 -47.12 49.04 33.16
N SER A 422 -47.35 47.91 33.81
CA SER A 422 -47.60 47.84 35.25
C SER A 422 -46.95 46.60 35.88
N ILE A 423 -46.54 46.72 37.14
CA ILE A 423 -46.05 45.60 37.95
C ILE A 423 -47.06 45.32 39.07
N ASP A 424 -47.37 44.04 39.29
CA ASP A 424 -48.23 43.58 40.38
C ASP A 424 -47.56 43.72 41.77
N GLN A 425 -48.16 43.15 42.82
CA GLN A 425 -47.71 43.30 44.22
C GLN A 425 -47.70 44.77 44.70
N ASP A 426 -48.74 45.52 44.32
CA ASP A 426 -49.00 46.91 44.73
C ASP A 426 -48.00 47.98 44.24
N ILE A 427 -47.16 47.69 43.23
CA ILE A 427 -46.24 48.67 42.61
C ILE A 427 -46.97 49.61 41.64
N GLY A 428 -47.81 49.06 40.75
CA GLY A 428 -48.66 49.84 39.84
C GLY A 428 -47.98 50.19 38.52
N GLU A 429 -48.38 51.33 37.92
CA GLU A 429 -47.94 51.76 36.58
C GLU A 429 -46.46 52.17 36.57
N VAL A 430 -45.72 51.74 35.57
CA VAL A 430 -44.28 51.94 35.44
C VAL A 430 -43.89 52.38 34.03
N ASP A 431 -42.79 53.14 33.93
CA ASP A 431 -42.29 53.64 32.65
C ASP A 431 -41.77 52.48 31.77
N PRO A 432 -42.33 52.28 30.56
CA PRO A 432 -41.87 51.25 29.63
C PRO A 432 -40.44 51.47 29.12
N ASN A 433 -39.91 52.70 29.20
CA ASN A 433 -38.51 52.99 28.85
C ASN A 433 -37.52 52.42 29.89
N GLY A 434 -38.03 52.03 31.06
CA GLY A 434 -37.29 51.32 32.10
C GLY A 434 -37.26 52.06 33.44
N GLY A 435 -36.94 51.31 34.50
CA GLY A 435 -36.91 51.84 35.87
C GLY A 435 -36.42 50.83 36.90
N SER A 436 -36.39 51.27 38.16
CA SER A 436 -36.05 50.42 39.31
C SER A 436 -36.91 50.72 40.54
N TYR A 437 -37.21 49.71 41.35
CA TYR A 437 -38.02 49.84 42.56
C TYR A 437 -37.58 48.83 43.65
N ASP A 438 -37.37 49.30 44.88
CA ASP A 438 -36.98 48.44 46.01
C ASP A 438 -38.20 47.79 46.68
N VAL A 439 -38.13 46.48 46.93
CA VAL A 439 -39.17 45.69 47.58
C VAL A 439 -38.65 44.95 48.81
N GLU A 440 -39.49 44.79 49.82
CA GLU A 440 -39.17 44.06 51.07
C GLU A 440 -40.17 42.92 51.31
N PRO A 441 -40.09 41.81 50.56
CA PRO A 441 -41.04 40.71 50.71
C PRO A 441 -40.80 39.95 52.02
N ASP A 442 -41.87 39.65 52.77
CA ASP A 442 -41.85 38.92 54.05
C ASP A 442 -42.13 37.40 53.90
N LYS A 443 -42.36 36.99 52.67
CA LYS A 443 -42.56 35.63 52.19
C LYS A 443 -42.08 35.57 50.74
N GLU A 444 -42.05 34.38 50.19
CA GLU A 444 -41.72 34.22 48.78
C GLU A 444 -42.77 34.90 47.90
N THR A 445 -42.32 35.80 47.03
CA THR A 445 -43.19 36.66 46.21
C THR A 445 -42.71 36.67 44.76
N THR A 446 -43.65 36.56 43.83
CA THR A 446 -43.42 36.70 42.39
C THR A 446 -43.95 38.04 41.93
N TYR A 447 -43.14 38.79 41.19
CA TYR A 447 -43.49 40.05 40.56
C TYR A 447 -43.65 39.84 39.05
N THR A 448 -44.67 40.46 38.47
CA THR A 448 -45.14 40.25 37.11
C THR A 448 -45.29 41.61 36.41
N LEU A 449 -44.47 41.86 35.39
CA LEU A 449 -44.58 43.05 34.53
C LEU A 449 -45.55 42.76 33.37
N SER A 450 -46.58 43.59 33.22
CA SER A 450 -47.59 43.51 32.15
C SER A 450 -47.62 44.79 31.32
N CYS A 451 -47.50 44.67 30.00
CA CYS A 451 -47.48 45.81 29.06
C CYS A 451 -48.47 45.61 27.91
N THR A 452 -49.02 46.70 27.35
CA THR A 452 -49.98 46.64 26.23
C THR A 452 -49.32 46.24 24.89
N ASP A 453 -50.06 45.49 24.07
CA ASP A 453 -49.70 45.10 22.69
C ASP A 453 -48.38 44.33 22.52
N VAL A 454 -48.04 43.44 23.48
CA VAL A 454 -46.92 42.49 23.38
C VAL A 454 -47.45 41.05 23.44
N PRO A 455 -47.25 40.21 22.39
CA PRO A 455 -47.67 38.82 22.42
C PRO A 455 -46.75 38.03 23.38
N ASN A 456 -47.33 37.36 24.39
CA ASN A 456 -46.72 36.69 25.56
C ASN A 456 -46.59 37.50 26.87
N THR A 457 -47.48 38.47 27.08
CA THR A 457 -48.30 38.79 28.29
C THR A 457 -47.79 38.71 29.75
N SER A 458 -46.51 38.45 30.06
CA SER A 458 -45.87 38.98 31.28
C SER A 458 -44.45 38.45 31.49
N ALA A 459 -43.49 39.34 31.76
CA ALA A 459 -42.21 38.91 32.35
C ALA A 459 -42.38 38.76 33.87
N THR A 460 -41.88 37.66 34.44
CA THR A 460 -41.99 37.41 35.88
C THR A 460 -40.63 37.23 36.52
N VAL A 461 -40.45 37.76 37.73
CA VAL A 461 -39.29 37.48 38.57
C VAL A 461 -39.71 37.07 39.98
N ARG A 462 -39.05 36.06 40.53
CA ARG A 462 -39.33 35.52 41.87
C ARG A 462 -38.26 35.95 42.86
N VAL A 463 -38.68 36.56 43.97
CA VAL A 463 -37.82 36.84 45.11
C VAL A 463 -38.10 35.80 46.20
N SER A 464 -37.10 34.96 46.47
CA SER A 464 -37.21 33.89 47.47
C SER A 464 -37.05 34.44 48.88
N PHE A 465 -37.82 33.91 49.84
CA PHE A 465 -37.74 34.33 51.24
C PHE A 465 -37.29 33.19 52.16
N LEU A 466 -36.12 33.36 52.76
CA LEU A 466 -35.57 32.40 53.72
C LEU A 466 -36.02 32.77 55.14
N LYS A 467 -36.99 32.00 55.69
CA LYS A 467 -37.35 32.10 57.11
C LYS A 467 -36.14 31.73 57.97
N LYS A 468 -35.71 32.66 58.82
CA LYS A 468 -34.60 32.45 59.77
C LYS A 468 -34.91 31.23 60.66
N ILE A 469 -34.14 30.16 60.51
CA ILE A 469 -34.24 28.98 61.39
C ILE A 469 -33.82 29.43 62.81
N ARG A 470 -34.66 29.16 63.82
CA ARG A 470 -34.32 29.40 65.23
C ARG A 470 -33.09 28.57 65.58
N GLU A 471 -32.06 29.25 66.05
CA GLU A 471 -30.86 28.68 66.64
C GLU A 471 -31.26 27.79 67.83
N ILE A 472 -31.03 26.47 67.73
CA ILE A 472 -31.11 25.57 68.88
C ILE A 472 -29.74 25.65 69.57
N LEU A 473 -29.66 26.40 70.67
CA LEU A 473 -28.49 26.37 71.56
C LEU A 473 -28.53 25.05 72.36
N PRO A 474 -27.49 24.20 72.29
CA PRO A 474 -27.45 22.93 73.01
C PRO A 474 -27.13 23.16 74.50
N TRP A 475 -27.96 22.59 75.38
CA TRP A 475 -27.57 22.12 76.71
C TRP A 475 -28.15 20.73 76.92
#